data_AF-A0A9X7TLZ8-F1
#
_entry.id   AF-A0A9X7TLZ8-F1
#
_cell.length_a   1.000
_cell.length_b   1.000
_cell.length_c   1.000
_cell.angle_alpha   90.00
_cell.angle_beta   90.00
_cell.angle_gamma   90.00
#
_symmetry.space_group_name_H-M   'P 1'
#
loop_
_entity.id
_entity.type
_entity.pdbx_description
1 polymer ?
#
loop_
_entity_poly.entity_id
_entity_poly.type
_entity_poly.pdbx_seq_one_letter_code
_entity_poly.pdbx_strand_id
1 'polypeptide(L)'
;MFRKFYQEGKEIDYEISQPISLDEIWKVLDEIFLNLKDINVVDVYYKEVEIDEKTSYPTVIVDVYNNDGTNPVYLIYVKDLDEYSWKELKEKIVNKYKSDKLNVCDEDEMYVSFCS
;
A
#
# COMPACT_ATOMS: atom_id res chain seq x y z
N MET A 1 12.17 -4.04 7.76
CA MET A 1 12.62 -2.88 8.54
C MET A 1 12.26 -1.65 7.73
N PHE A 2 11.14 -1.01 8.05
CA PHE A 2 10.64 0.16 7.32
C PHE A 2 11.46 1.40 7.67
N ARG A 3 11.78 2.26 6.70
CA ARG A 3 12.42 3.56 6.95
C ARG A 3 11.42 4.69 6.70
N LYS A 4 11.48 5.72 7.54
CA LYS A 4 10.63 6.91 7.43
C LYS A 4 11.23 7.94 6.49
N PHE A 5 10.43 8.54 5.60
CA PHE A 5 10.84 9.71 4.84
C PHE A 5 9.79 10.83 4.90
N TYR A 6 10.32 12.05 5.06
CA TYR A 6 9.73 13.39 5.18
C TYR A 6 8.60 13.68 6.18
N GLN A 7 8.75 14.84 6.82
CA GLN A 7 7.75 15.44 7.68
C GLN A 7 7.68 16.93 7.34
N GLU A 8 6.54 17.39 6.84
CA GLU A 8 5.94 18.64 7.29
C GLU A 8 4.42 18.56 7.12
N GLY A 9 3.72 18.19 8.21
CA GLY A 9 2.26 18.17 8.29
C GLY A 9 1.61 16.79 8.49
N LYS A 10 2.06 15.98 9.47
CA LYS A 10 1.48 14.68 9.89
C LYS A 10 1.46 13.53 8.86
N GLU A 11 2.11 13.66 7.72
CA GLU A 11 2.39 12.53 6.82
C GLU A 11 3.62 11.77 7.35
N ILE A 12 3.57 10.44 7.33
CA ILE A 12 4.69 9.58 7.72
C ILE A 12 4.83 8.48 6.68
N ASP A 13 5.78 8.65 5.77
CA ASP A 13 6.04 7.63 4.74
C ASP A 13 6.85 6.47 5.34
N TYR A 14 6.58 5.24 4.92
CA TYR A 14 7.29 4.03 5.30
C TYR A 14 7.75 3.28 4.05
N GLU A 15 9.05 3.27 3.82
CA GLU A 15 9.65 2.69 2.62
C GLU A 15 10.31 1.34 2.93
N ILE A 16 10.16 0.36 2.03
CA ILE A 16 10.96 -0.86 2.06
C ILE A 16 12.35 -0.57 1.50
N SER A 17 13.40 -0.89 2.27
CA SER A 17 14.78 -0.58 1.91
C SER A 17 15.30 -1.20 0.62
N GLN A 18 14.65 -2.26 0.11
CA GLN A 18 14.98 -2.93 -1.14
C GLN A 18 13.71 -3.51 -1.77
N PRO A 19 13.63 -3.59 -3.11
CA PRO A 19 12.53 -4.26 -3.79
C PRO A 19 12.40 -5.72 -3.36
N ILE A 20 11.17 -6.12 -3.02
CA ILE A 20 10.82 -7.48 -2.60
C ILE A 20 10.22 -8.26 -3.76
N SER A 21 10.18 -9.59 -3.65
CA SER A 21 9.46 -10.43 -4.60
C SER A 21 7.94 -10.33 -4.41
N LEU A 22 7.18 -10.72 -5.43
CA LEU A 22 5.70 -10.77 -5.36
C LEU A 22 5.22 -11.71 -4.23
N ASP A 23 5.94 -12.79 -3.94
CA ASP A 23 5.59 -13.72 -2.86
C ASP A 23 5.76 -13.10 -1.47
N GLU A 24 6.72 -12.19 -1.31
CA GLU A 24 7.01 -11.52 -0.04
C GLU A 24 6.05 -10.38 0.26
N ILE A 25 5.32 -9.87 -0.75
CA ILE A 25 4.42 -8.73 -0.58
C ILE A 25 3.35 -8.99 0.48
N TRP A 26 2.85 -10.22 0.54
CA TRP A 26 1.81 -10.62 1.47
C TRP A 26 2.24 -10.46 2.93
N LYS A 27 3.51 -10.72 3.23
CA LYS A 27 4.04 -10.55 4.59
C LYS A 27 4.01 -9.09 5.01
N VAL A 28 4.34 -8.19 4.09
CA VAL A 28 4.34 -6.74 4.34
C VAL A 28 2.91 -6.21 4.47
N LEU A 29 2.04 -6.58 3.54
CA LEU A 29 0.63 -6.19 3.59
C LEU A 29 -0.05 -6.72 4.85
N ASP A 30 0.21 -7.97 5.25
CA ASP A 30 -0.32 -8.52 6.50
C ASP A 30 0.16 -7.72 7.72
N GLU A 31 1.42 -7.32 7.76
CA GLU A 31 1.95 -6.48 8.83
C GLU A 31 1.27 -5.09 8.87
N ILE A 32 1.04 -4.47 7.72
CA ILE A 32 0.32 -3.19 7.64
C ILE A 32 -1.12 -3.37 8.13
N PHE A 33 -1.87 -4.27 7.48
CA PHE A 33 -3.30 -4.47 7.74
C PHE A 33 -3.61 -4.99 9.16
N LEU A 34 -2.71 -5.73 9.81
CA LEU A 34 -2.88 -6.16 11.20
C LEU A 34 -2.66 -5.04 12.23
N ASN A 35 -1.88 -4.01 11.87
CA ASN A 35 -1.54 -2.90 12.76
C ASN A 35 -2.47 -1.68 12.61
N LEU A 36 -3.37 -1.74 11.63
CA LEU A 36 -4.42 -0.77 11.39
C LEU A 36 -5.35 -0.59 12.61
N LYS A 37 -5.50 0.65 13.07
CA LYS A 37 -6.36 1.03 14.21
C LYS A 37 -7.02 2.37 13.94
N ASP A 38 -8.32 2.47 14.27
CA ASP A 38 -9.09 3.72 14.19
C ASP A 38 -8.99 4.43 12.83
N ILE A 39 -9.15 3.64 11.75
CA ILE A 39 -9.04 4.10 10.37
C ILE A 39 -10.34 4.77 9.91
N ASN A 40 -10.25 5.58 8.87
CA ASN A 40 -11.36 6.05 8.07
C ASN A 40 -11.32 5.40 6.67
N VAL A 41 -10.19 5.52 5.97
CA VAL A 41 -9.97 5.00 4.62
C VAL A 41 -8.58 4.36 4.48
N VAL A 42 -8.46 3.28 3.71
CA VAL A 42 -7.19 2.70 3.25
C VAL A 42 -7.22 2.58 1.74
N ASP A 43 -6.34 3.29 1.04
CA ASP A 43 -6.18 3.17 -0.40
C ASP A 43 -4.98 2.29 -0.72
N VAL A 44 -5.15 1.39 -1.67
CA VAL A 44 -4.10 0.49 -2.16
C VAL A 44 -4.02 0.62 -3.68
N TYR A 45 -2.88 1.06 -4.19
CA TYR A 45 -2.71 1.33 -5.62
C TYR A 45 -1.32 1.01 -6.14
N TYR A 46 -1.23 0.85 -7.45
CA TYR A 46 0.02 0.56 -8.15
C TYR A 46 0.56 1.79 -8.89
N LYS A 47 1.87 2.02 -8.78
CA LYS A 47 2.57 3.08 -9.50
C LYS A 47 4.04 2.73 -9.71
N GLU A 48 4.64 3.14 -10.82
CA GLU A 48 6.09 3.17 -10.94
C GLU A 48 6.66 4.40 -10.21
N VAL A 49 7.56 4.16 -9.26
CA VAL A 49 8.21 5.21 -8.46
C VAL A 49 9.68 5.26 -8.84
N GLU A 50 10.12 6.45 -9.24
CA GLU A 50 11.53 6.77 -9.51
C GLU A 50 12.26 7.00 -8.19
N ILE A 51 13.31 6.22 -7.93
CA ILE A 51 14.16 6.33 -6.72
C ILE A 51 15.39 7.19 -6.99
N ASP A 52 15.91 7.09 -8.21
CA ASP A 52 17.00 7.90 -8.74
C ASP A 52 16.87 8.02 -10.26
N GLU A 53 17.68 8.88 -10.88
CA GLU A 53 17.64 9.20 -12.32
C GLU A 53 17.74 7.98 -13.27
N LYS A 54 18.05 6.79 -12.77
CA LYS A 54 18.24 5.57 -13.57
C LYS A 54 17.37 4.40 -13.12
N THR A 55 16.64 4.56 -12.02
CA THR A 55 16.01 3.43 -11.34
C THR A 55 14.58 3.78 -10.96
N SER A 56 13.64 3.12 -11.63
CA SER A 56 12.23 3.10 -11.25
C SER A 56 11.84 1.70 -10.83
N TYR A 57 11.03 1.59 -9.78
CA TYR A 57 10.46 0.32 -9.34
C TYR A 57 8.94 0.34 -9.43
N PRO A 58 8.32 -0.78 -9.85
CA PRO A 58 6.91 -0.96 -9.64
C PRO A 58 6.63 -1.01 -8.14
N THR A 59 5.68 -0.21 -7.70
CA THR A 59 5.43 0.06 -6.28
C THR A 59 3.97 -0.15 -5.98
N VAL A 60 3.69 -0.92 -4.93
CA VAL A 60 2.37 -0.95 -4.30
C VAL A 60 2.38 0.06 -3.17
N ILE A 61 1.46 1.01 -3.23
CA ILE A 61 1.33 2.09 -2.27
C ILE A 61 0.10 1.81 -1.41
N VAL A 62 0.26 1.86 -0.09
CA VAL A 62 -0.83 1.74 0.87
C VAL A 62 -0.93 3.05 1.64
N ASP A 63 -1.99 3.80 1.41
CA ASP A 63 -2.25 5.12 2.00
C ASP A 63 -3.36 4.95 3.04
N VAL A 64 -3.13 5.38 4.29
CA VAL A 64 -4.00 5.06 5.43
C VAL A 64 -4.47 6.35 6.09
N TYR A 65 -5.72 6.70 5.88
CA TYR A 65 -6.35 7.86 6.48
C TYR A 65 -6.95 7.49 7.83
N ASN A 66 -6.33 7.89 8.93
CA ASN A 66 -6.84 7.63 10.28
C ASN A 66 -7.85 8.70 10.73
N ASN A 67 -8.75 8.33 11.65
CA ASN A 67 -9.76 9.26 12.20
C ASN A 67 -9.16 10.43 13.00
N ASP A 68 -7.92 10.30 13.48
CA ASP A 68 -7.20 11.36 14.20
C ASP A 68 -6.50 12.38 13.27
N GLY A 69 -6.70 12.22 11.95
CA GLY A 69 -6.12 13.05 10.91
C GLY A 69 -4.64 12.78 10.67
N THR A 70 -4.11 11.63 11.10
CA THR A 70 -2.81 11.13 10.65
C THR A 70 -2.94 10.36 9.34
N ASN A 71 -1.90 10.42 8.52
CA ASN A 71 -1.83 9.67 7.29
C ASN A 71 -0.47 8.97 7.12
N PRO A 72 -0.32 7.70 7.54
CA PRO A 72 0.82 6.90 7.16
C PRO A 72 0.69 6.31 5.74
N VAL A 73 1.71 6.53 4.92
CA VAL A 73 1.82 6.01 3.56
C VAL A 73 2.91 4.95 3.51
N TYR A 74 2.65 3.80 2.91
CA TYR A 74 3.62 2.71 2.79
C TYR A 74 3.99 2.50 1.33
N LEU A 75 5.28 2.63 1.01
CA LEU A 75 5.85 2.39 -0.32
C LEU A 75 6.49 1.01 -0.35
N ILE A 76 5.86 0.08 -1.06
CA ILE A 76 6.30 -1.31 -1.20
C ILE A 76 6.85 -1.52 -2.62
N TYR A 77 8.17 -1.44 -2.78
CA TYR A 77 8.81 -1.74 -4.06
C TYR A 77 8.78 -3.25 -4.33
N VAL A 78 8.26 -3.62 -5.50
CA VAL A 78 8.12 -5.02 -5.90
C VAL A 78 8.94 -5.25 -7.16
N LYS A 79 9.64 -6.37 -7.24
CA LYS A 79 10.33 -6.80 -8.47
C LYS A 79 9.34 -7.42 -9.43
N ASP A 80 9.49 -7.11 -10.71
CA ASP A 80 8.77 -7.76 -11.82
C ASP A 80 7.23 -7.72 -11.68
N LEU A 81 6.69 -6.69 -11.03
CA LEU A 81 5.25 -6.45 -10.94
C LEU A 81 4.82 -5.58 -12.12
N ASP A 82 4.06 -6.17 -13.04
CA ASP A 82 3.43 -5.49 -14.17
C ASP A 82 1.92 -5.24 -13.92
N GLU A 83 1.26 -4.54 -14.85
CA GLU A 83 -0.18 -4.23 -14.76
C GLU A 83 -1.07 -5.48 -14.69
N TYR A 84 -0.69 -6.56 -15.36
CA TYR A 84 -1.45 -7.81 -15.35
C TYR A 84 -1.36 -8.48 -13.97
N SER A 85 -0.15 -8.60 -13.46
CA SER A 85 0.15 -9.18 -12.14
C SER A 85 -0.45 -8.33 -11.02
N TRP A 86 -0.49 -7.00 -11.20
CA TRP A 86 -1.20 -6.08 -10.31
C TRP A 86 -2.70 -6.36 -10.25
N LYS A 87 -3.37 -6.55 -11.40
CA LYS A 87 -4.81 -6.85 -11.42
C LYS A 87 -5.14 -8.10 -10.60
N GLU A 88 -4.36 -9.17 -10.76
CA GLU A 88 -4.52 -10.40 -9.96
C GLU A 88 -4.22 -10.18 -8.47
N LEU A 89 -3.18 -9.39 -8.16
CA LEU A 89 -2.80 -9.05 -6.79
C LEU A 89 -3.91 -8.24 -6.10
N LYS A 90 -4.47 -7.23 -6.78
CA LYS A 90 -5.55 -6.38 -6.27
C LYS A 90 -6.78 -7.19 -5.90
N GLU A 91 -7.21 -8.12 -6.76
CA GLU A 91 -8.33 -9.01 -6.46
C GLU A 91 -8.06 -9.87 -5.22
N LYS A 92 -6.84 -10.37 -5.06
CA LYS A 92 -6.44 -11.13 -3.87
C LYS A 92 -6.41 -10.25 -2.61
N ILE A 93 -5.95 -8.99 -2.71
CA ILE A 93 -5.97 -8.00 -1.61
C ILE A 93 -7.41 -7.75 -1.17
N VAL A 94 -8.33 -7.49 -2.11
CA VAL A 94 -9.76 -7.31 -1.84
C VAL A 94 -10.33 -8.51 -1.09
N ASN A 95 -10.13 -9.71 -1.60
CA ASN A 95 -10.66 -10.92 -1.01
C ASN A 95 -10.08 -11.22 0.39
N LYS A 96 -8.83 -10.83 0.64
CA LYS A 96 -8.14 -11.10 1.90
C LYS A 96 -8.46 -10.08 3.00
N TYR A 97 -8.50 -8.79 2.68
CA TYR A 97 -8.59 -7.72 3.68
C TYR A 97 -9.99 -7.13 3.83
N LYS A 98 -10.91 -7.42 2.90
CA LYS A 98 -12.34 -7.15 3.13
C LYS A 98 -12.81 -7.92 4.36
N SER A 99 -13.44 -7.22 5.28
CA SER A 99 -13.94 -7.76 6.53
C SER A 99 -15.15 -6.97 7.03
N ASP A 100 -15.76 -7.40 8.14
CA ASP A 100 -16.87 -6.66 8.75
C ASP A 100 -16.50 -5.22 9.15
N LYS A 101 -15.20 -4.91 9.27
CA LYS A 101 -14.67 -3.59 9.66
C LYS A 101 -14.07 -2.79 8.52
N LEU A 102 -13.85 -3.38 7.35
CA LEU A 102 -13.24 -2.73 6.20
C LEU A 102 -13.92 -3.26 4.93
N ASN A 103 -14.69 -2.40 4.27
CA ASN A 103 -15.37 -2.73 3.02
C ASN A 103 -14.79 -1.91 1.87
N VAL A 104 -14.79 -2.49 0.67
CA VAL A 104 -14.48 -1.73 -0.54
C VAL A 104 -15.53 -0.64 -0.74
N CYS A 105 -15.10 0.61 -0.78
CA CYS A 105 -15.95 1.77 -1.01
C CYS A 105 -15.72 2.42 -2.37
N ASP A 106 -14.54 2.20 -2.97
CA ASP A 106 -14.23 2.64 -4.33
C ASP A 106 -13.15 1.73 -4.94
N GLU A 107 -13.18 1.53 -6.25
CA GLU A 107 -12.16 0.76 -6.98
C GLU A 107 -12.14 1.10 -8.47
N ASP A 108 -10.95 1.07 -9.07
CA ASP A 108 -10.74 1.15 -10.52
C ASP A 108 -9.63 0.16 -10.92
N GLU A 109 -9.22 0.12 -12.19
CA GLU A 109 -8.19 -0.79 -12.68
C GLU A 109 -6.89 -0.72 -11.86
N MET A 110 -6.50 0.48 -11.44
CA MET A 110 -5.20 0.75 -10.81
C MET A 110 -5.25 1.01 -9.30
N TYR A 111 -6.42 1.01 -8.67
CA TYR A 111 -6.56 1.22 -7.22
C TYR A 111 -7.76 0.51 -6.60
N VAL A 112 -7.72 0.35 -5.28
CA VAL A 112 -8.84 -0.03 -4.44
C VAL A 112 -8.81 0.75 -3.12
N SER A 113 -9.98 1.19 -2.67
CA SER A 113 -10.18 1.91 -1.42
C SER A 113 -11.07 1.12 -0.47
N PHE A 114 -10.60 0.95 0.77
CA PHE A 114 -11.34 0.34 1.86
C PHE A 114 -11.78 1.40 2.85
N CYS A 115 -13.06 1.40 3.25
CA CYS A 115 -13.60 2.27 4.27
C CYS A 115 -14.09 1.44 5.47
N SER A 116 -13.96 2.00 6.68
CA SER A 116 -14.40 1.36 7.93
C SER A 116 -15.61 2.02 8.57
#